data_AF-A0A258E706-F1
#
_entry.id   AF-A0A258E706-F1
#
_cell.length_a   1.000
_cell.length_b   1.000
_cell.length_c   1.000
_cell.angle_alpha   90.00
_cell.angle_beta   90.00
_cell.angle_gamma   90.00
#
_symmetry.space_group_name_H-M   'P 1'
#
loop_
_entity.id
_entity.type
_entity.pdbx_description
1 polymer ?
#
loop_
_entity_poly.entity_id
_entity_poly.type
_entity_poly.pdbx_seq_one_letter_code
_entity_poly.pdbx_strand_id
1 'polypeptide(L)'
;MNSLFWKEIYAFFGSLTGYLILALFLVALGLIVWVFPDSSVLEFGYADLEVLFSYTPYVFTFLIPAISMRTIAEERKTGTWELLRTSPLSLIKIILAKYLALLALIILAVLPTLLYAYSVAQLGSPPGNLDWAGFMGSWIGLLMIGAVFAAVGLFASALTSQQVVAFVLGVFFCFTLYFGFTALADLLSGNAAYWIEEISLSYYYINLSRGVVDGKDVFFLLTMIWVFLGGSILVLKNR
;
A
#
# COMPACT_ATOMS: atom_id res chain seq x y z
N MET A 1 1.25 -21.78 9.57
CA MET A 1 1.48 -20.35 9.24
C MET A 1 2.38 -20.22 8.02
N ASN A 2 3.64 -20.68 8.08
CA ASN A 2 4.59 -20.58 6.96
C ASN A 2 4.10 -21.22 5.66
N SER A 3 3.47 -22.40 5.73
CA SER A 3 2.90 -23.06 4.54
C SER A 3 1.80 -22.22 3.86
N LEU A 4 0.94 -21.55 4.66
CA LEU A 4 -0.10 -20.69 4.11
C LEU A 4 0.50 -19.43 3.48
N PHE A 5 1.48 -18.80 4.12
CA PHE A 5 2.20 -17.66 3.56
C PHE A 5 2.79 -17.99 2.17
N TRP A 6 3.54 -19.09 2.06
CA TRP A 6 4.13 -19.49 0.79
C TRP A 6 3.09 -19.86 -0.26
N LYS A 7 1.98 -20.51 0.15
CA LYS A 7 0.84 -20.77 -0.74
C LYS A 7 0.33 -19.47 -1.38
N GLU A 8 0.15 -18.39 -0.61
CA GLU A 8 -0.32 -17.10 -1.14
C GLU A 8 0.68 -16.49 -2.14
N ILE A 9 1.98 -16.53 -1.84
CA ILE A 9 3.03 -16.04 -2.75
C ILE A 9 3.01 -16.84 -4.06
N TYR A 10 2.99 -18.17 -3.99
CA TYR A 10 2.93 -19.01 -5.18
C TYR A 10 1.62 -18.86 -5.94
N ALA A 11 0.49 -18.65 -5.26
CA ALA A 11 -0.78 -18.40 -5.93
C ALA A 11 -0.76 -17.08 -6.71
N PHE A 12 -0.11 -16.04 -6.18
CA PHE A 12 0.04 -14.76 -6.86
C PHE A 12 0.92 -14.90 -8.12
N PHE A 13 2.13 -15.44 -7.97
CA PHE A 13 3.08 -15.63 -9.09
C PHE A 13 2.75 -16.82 -10.01
N GLY A 14 1.80 -17.68 -9.64
CA GLY A 14 1.25 -18.71 -10.52
C GLY A 14 0.22 -18.15 -11.51
N SER A 15 -0.21 -16.90 -11.32
CA SER A 15 -1.24 -16.26 -12.14
C SER A 15 -0.65 -15.18 -13.07
N LEU A 16 -1.12 -15.13 -14.32
CA LEU A 16 -0.73 -14.08 -15.27
C LEU A 16 -1.11 -12.68 -14.74
N THR A 17 -2.23 -12.58 -14.02
CA THR A 17 -2.71 -11.31 -13.45
C THR A 17 -1.73 -10.73 -12.43
N GLY A 18 -1.02 -11.56 -11.65
CA GLY A 18 -0.01 -11.08 -10.70
C GLY A 18 1.13 -10.34 -11.39
N TYR A 19 1.67 -10.93 -12.46
CA TYR A 19 2.74 -10.30 -13.25
C TYR A 19 2.25 -9.03 -13.96
N LEU A 20 1.03 -9.04 -14.51
CA LEU A 20 0.47 -7.86 -15.17
C LEU A 20 0.33 -6.68 -14.20
N ILE A 21 -0.11 -6.93 -12.98
CA ILE A 21 -0.27 -5.89 -11.95
C ILE A 21 1.09 -5.27 -11.59
N LEU A 22 2.12 -6.10 -11.37
CA LEU A 22 3.48 -5.61 -11.06
C LEU A 22 4.12 -4.87 -12.25
N ALA A 23 3.96 -5.39 -13.46
CA ALA A 23 4.48 -4.75 -14.66
C ALA A 23 3.82 -3.39 -14.89
N LEU A 24 2.49 -3.32 -14.77
CA LEU A 24 1.75 -2.07 -14.94
C LEU A 24 2.14 -1.03 -13.88
N PHE A 25 2.37 -1.47 -12.64
CA PHE A 25 2.90 -0.61 -11.58
C PHE A 25 4.26 0.02 -11.95
N LEU A 26 5.23 -0.82 -12.32
CA LEU A 26 6.58 -0.36 -12.64
C LEU A 26 6.61 0.50 -13.90
N VAL A 27 5.80 0.16 -14.91
CA VAL A 27 5.67 0.97 -16.12
C VAL A 27 5.03 2.32 -15.79
N ALA A 28 3.96 2.36 -15.00
CA ALA A 28 3.31 3.60 -14.62
C ALA A 28 4.28 4.54 -13.87
N LEU A 29 4.99 4.03 -12.86
CA LEU A 29 5.99 4.82 -12.15
C LEU A 29 7.17 5.22 -13.03
N GLY A 30 7.66 4.32 -13.88
CA GLY A 30 8.74 4.62 -14.82
C GLY A 30 8.37 5.75 -15.78
N LEU A 31 7.15 5.73 -16.32
CA LEU A 31 6.64 6.80 -17.19
C LEU A 31 6.53 8.14 -16.45
N ILE A 32 5.99 8.13 -15.22
CA ILE A 32 5.86 9.35 -14.41
C ILE A 32 7.22 9.95 -14.09
N VAL A 33 8.20 9.14 -13.69
CA VAL A 33 9.51 9.63 -13.22
C VAL A 33 10.43 10.04 -14.38
N TRP A 34 10.36 9.35 -15.53
CA TRP A 34 11.38 9.49 -16.58
C TRP A 34 10.86 10.04 -17.92
N VAL A 35 9.55 9.99 -18.18
CA VAL A 35 8.99 10.24 -19.53
C VAL A 35 8.06 11.44 -19.58
N PHE A 36 7.21 11.66 -18.58
CA PHE A 36 6.25 12.76 -18.63
C PHE A 36 6.90 14.12 -18.37
N PRO A 37 6.73 15.13 -19.24
CA PRO A 37 7.45 16.41 -19.15
C PRO A 37 7.27 17.13 -17.82
N ASP A 38 6.03 17.15 -17.30
CA ASP A 38 5.68 17.86 -16.07
C ASP A 38 6.29 17.24 -14.80
N SER A 39 6.81 16.00 -14.89
CA SER A 39 7.30 15.23 -13.74
C SER A 39 8.67 14.56 -13.98
N SER A 40 9.25 14.70 -15.17
CA SER A 40 10.49 14.03 -15.54
C SER A 40 11.67 14.60 -14.75
N VAL A 41 12.36 13.74 -14.01
CA VAL A 41 13.57 14.13 -13.24
C VAL A 41 14.67 14.69 -14.16
N LEU A 42 14.69 14.25 -15.43
CA LEU A 42 15.66 14.73 -16.42
C LEU A 42 15.37 16.16 -16.89
N GLU A 43 14.11 16.58 -16.90
CA GLU A 43 13.68 17.90 -17.36
C GLU A 43 13.56 18.91 -16.20
N PHE A 44 13.27 18.43 -14.99
CA PHE A 44 13.10 19.26 -13.80
C PHE A 44 14.39 19.97 -13.35
N GLY A 45 15.56 19.46 -13.75
CA GLY A 45 16.87 20.08 -13.49
C GLY A 45 17.42 19.89 -12.08
N TYR A 46 16.70 19.18 -11.21
CA TYR A 46 17.13 18.81 -9.86
C TYR A 46 17.23 17.29 -9.73
N ALA A 47 18.29 16.81 -9.08
CA ALA A 47 18.48 15.39 -8.79
C ALA A 47 17.67 14.97 -7.55
N ASP A 48 16.35 14.95 -7.70
CA ASP A 48 15.39 14.63 -6.64
C ASP A 48 14.41 13.52 -7.08
N LEU A 49 13.95 12.75 -6.11
CA LEU A 49 12.92 11.71 -6.25
C LEU A 49 11.59 12.09 -5.58
N GLU A 50 11.39 13.34 -5.18
CA GLU A 50 10.12 13.83 -4.65
C GLU A 50 8.93 13.43 -5.53
N VAL A 51 9.08 13.49 -6.86
CA VAL A 51 8.06 13.06 -7.83
C VAL A 51 7.67 11.60 -7.61
N LEU A 52 8.65 10.69 -7.51
CA LEU A 52 8.39 9.26 -7.30
C LEU A 52 7.51 9.06 -6.06
N PHE A 53 7.87 9.71 -4.96
CA PHE A 53 7.19 9.57 -3.68
C PHE A 53 5.83 10.28 -3.64
N SER A 54 5.68 11.39 -4.34
CA SER A 54 4.41 12.11 -4.43
C SER A 54 3.36 11.31 -5.21
N TYR A 55 3.75 10.65 -6.31
CA TYR A 55 2.81 9.90 -7.14
C TYR A 55 2.57 8.45 -6.70
N THR A 56 3.54 7.81 -6.05
CA THR A 56 3.40 6.38 -5.70
C THR A 56 2.20 6.08 -4.79
N PRO A 57 1.87 6.87 -3.74
CA PRO A 57 0.68 6.65 -2.94
C PRO A 57 -0.62 6.62 -3.75
N TYR A 58 -0.74 7.47 -4.78
CA TYR A 58 -1.89 7.46 -5.68
C TYR A 58 -1.97 6.17 -6.49
N VAL A 59 -0.83 5.68 -6.99
CA VAL A 59 -0.77 4.39 -7.69
C VAL A 59 -1.10 3.24 -6.72
N PHE A 60 -0.63 3.32 -5.47
CA PHE A 60 -0.89 2.34 -4.40
C PHE A 60 -2.37 2.18 -4.07
N THR A 61 -3.14 3.28 -4.15
CA THR A 61 -4.60 3.25 -3.97
C THR A 61 -5.30 2.28 -4.91
N PHE A 62 -4.73 2.02 -6.10
CA PHE A 62 -5.24 1.03 -7.05
C PHE A 62 -4.49 -0.29 -6.96
N LEU A 63 -3.16 -0.23 -6.86
CA LEU A 63 -2.30 -1.40 -6.88
C LEU A 63 -2.62 -2.38 -5.74
N ILE A 64 -2.69 -1.87 -4.51
CA ILE A 64 -2.78 -2.71 -3.33
C ILE A 64 -4.14 -3.40 -3.23
N PRO A 65 -5.27 -2.71 -3.50
CA PRO A 65 -6.55 -3.38 -3.71
C PRO A 65 -6.53 -4.41 -4.84
N ALA A 66 -5.84 -4.16 -5.96
CA ALA A 66 -5.75 -5.14 -7.06
C ALA A 66 -4.98 -6.40 -6.65
N ILE A 67 -3.92 -6.28 -5.84
CA ILE A 67 -3.17 -7.41 -5.32
C ILE A 67 -4.00 -8.19 -4.29
N SER A 68 -4.70 -7.48 -3.41
CA SER A 68 -5.41 -8.07 -2.26
C SER A 68 -6.83 -8.58 -2.57
N MET A 69 -7.48 -8.11 -3.63
CA MET A 69 -8.90 -8.38 -3.91
C MET A 69 -9.28 -9.87 -3.89
N ARG A 70 -8.36 -10.74 -4.34
CA ARG A 70 -8.59 -12.19 -4.45
C ARG A 70 -8.32 -12.99 -3.19
N THR A 71 -7.53 -12.45 -2.27
CA THR A 71 -6.97 -13.20 -1.14
C THR A 71 -8.01 -13.93 -0.29
N ILE A 72 -9.19 -13.33 -0.08
CA ILE A 72 -10.31 -13.95 0.65
C ILE A 72 -11.51 -14.13 -0.28
N ALA A 73 -11.81 -13.16 -1.13
CA ALA A 73 -12.99 -13.20 -1.99
C ALA A 73 -13.00 -14.42 -2.92
N GLU A 74 -11.85 -14.80 -3.49
CA GLU A 74 -11.74 -15.97 -4.37
C GLU A 74 -11.91 -17.29 -3.61
N GLU A 75 -11.31 -17.41 -2.43
CA GLU A 75 -11.45 -18.60 -1.59
C GLU A 75 -12.91 -18.80 -1.15
N ARG A 76 -13.62 -17.71 -0.87
CA ARG A 76 -15.05 -17.73 -0.57
C ARG A 76 -15.89 -18.10 -1.78
N LYS A 77 -15.57 -17.56 -2.96
CA LYS A 77 -16.28 -17.89 -4.20
C LYS A 77 -16.13 -19.36 -4.60
N THR A 78 -14.95 -19.92 -4.38
CA THR A 78 -14.60 -21.32 -4.73
C THR A 78 -14.97 -22.33 -3.65
N GLY A 79 -15.47 -21.88 -2.49
CA GLY A 79 -15.79 -22.75 -1.35
C GLY A 79 -14.57 -23.30 -0.59
N THR A 80 -13.36 -22.93 -1.00
CA THR A 80 -12.12 -23.36 -0.32
C THR A 80 -11.92 -22.70 1.03
N TRP A 81 -12.63 -21.59 1.30
CA TRP A 81 -12.65 -20.94 2.61
C TRP A 81 -13.16 -21.87 3.72
N GLU A 82 -14.20 -22.68 3.47
CA GLU A 82 -14.75 -23.61 4.47
C GLU A 82 -13.75 -24.72 4.81
N LEU A 83 -13.01 -25.20 3.81
CA LEU A 83 -11.91 -26.16 4.01
C LEU A 83 -10.77 -25.56 4.83
N LEU A 84 -10.48 -24.27 4.66
CA LEU A 84 -9.46 -23.59 5.44
C LEU A 84 -9.91 -23.37 6.89
N ARG A 85 -11.20 -23.14 7.11
CA ARG A 85 -11.79 -22.94 8.45
C ARG A 85 -11.82 -24.23 9.28
N THR A 86 -11.94 -25.39 8.64
CA THR A 86 -11.86 -26.70 9.33
C THR A 86 -10.41 -27.13 9.63
N SER A 87 -9.42 -26.44 9.08
CA SER A 87 -8.01 -26.69 9.41
C SER A 87 -7.70 -26.31 10.87
N PRO A 88 -6.66 -26.91 11.50
CA PRO A 88 -6.30 -26.64 12.89
C PRO A 88 -5.64 -25.25 13.10
N LEU A 89 -5.88 -24.29 12.20
CA LEU A 89 -5.36 -22.94 12.26
C LEU A 89 -6.43 -21.99 12.81
N SER A 90 -6.04 -21.17 13.80
CA SER A 90 -6.92 -20.10 14.25
C SER A 90 -7.13 -19.05 13.15
N LEU A 91 -8.33 -18.47 13.11
CA LEU A 91 -8.69 -17.44 12.14
C LEU A 91 -7.72 -16.24 12.16
N ILE A 92 -7.22 -15.87 13.34
CA ILE A 92 -6.18 -14.84 13.51
C ILE A 92 -4.89 -15.22 12.76
N LYS A 93 -4.43 -16.48 12.87
CA LYS A 93 -3.23 -16.95 12.17
C LYS A 93 -3.42 -16.98 10.65
N ILE A 94 -4.64 -17.28 10.19
CA ILE A 94 -4.98 -17.26 8.75
C ILE A 94 -4.87 -15.83 8.21
N ILE A 95 -5.51 -14.87 8.88
CA ILE A 95 -5.51 -13.46 8.46
C ILE A 95 -4.11 -12.85 8.52
N LEU A 96 -3.37 -13.11 9.61
CA LEU A 96 -1.98 -12.64 9.71
C LEU A 96 -1.08 -13.24 8.62
N ALA A 97 -1.23 -14.52 8.27
CA ALA A 97 -0.45 -15.12 7.20
C ALA A 97 -0.74 -14.48 5.84
N LYS A 98 -2.02 -14.24 5.52
CA LYS A 98 -2.44 -13.55 4.28
C LYS A 98 -1.95 -12.11 4.25
N TYR A 99 -2.05 -11.40 5.36
CA TYR A 99 -1.54 -10.04 5.49
C TYR A 99 -0.02 -9.97 5.27
N LEU A 100 0.75 -10.86 5.91
CA LEU A 100 2.21 -10.92 5.73
C LEU A 100 2.58 -11.25 4.27
N ALA A 101 1.82 -12.12 3.60
CA ALA A 101 2.02 -12.41 2.18
C ALA A 101 1.80 -11.16 1.31
N LEU A 102 0.75 -10.38 1.59
CA LEU A 102 0.50 -9.10 0.91
C LEU A 102 1.64 -8.10 1.15
N LEU A 103 2.13 -7.99 2.38
CA LEU A 103 3.28 -7.13 2.69
C LEU A 103 4.52 -7.52 1.88
N ALA A 104 4.83 -8.82 1.81
CA ALA A 104 5.96 -9.30 1.02
C ALA A 104 5.81 -8.97 -0.48
N LEU A 105 4.60 -9.09 -1.03
CA LEU A 105 4.31 -8.70 -2.41
C LEU A 105 4.46 -7.19 -2.65
N ILE A 106 4.06 -6.36 -1.69
CA ILE A 106 4.23 -4.90 -1.77
C ILE A 106 5.72 -4.53 -1.69
N ILE A 107 6.48 -5.12 -0.77
CA ILE A 107 7.93 -4.92 -0.69
C ILE A 107 8.58 -5.31 -2.02
N LEU A 108 8.20 -6.45 -2.60
CA LEU A 108 8.70 -6.88 -3.90
C LEU A 108 8.34 -5.92 -5.03
N ALA A 109 7.14 -5.33 -5.01
CA ALA A 109 6.72 -4.33 -5.99
C ALA A 109 7.55 -3.04 -5.88
N VAL A 110 7.91 -2.63 -4.65
CA VAL A 110 8.66 -1.39 -4.38
C VAL A 110 10.17 -1.57 -4.57
N LEU A 111 10.73 -2.75 -4.30
CA LEU A 111 12.17 -2.98 -4.39
C LEU A 111 12.84 -2.47 -5.69
N PRO A 112 12.27 -2.65 -6.89
CA PRO A 112 12.85 -2.11 -8.12
C PRO A 112 12.99 -0.58 -8.15
N THR A 113 12.23 0.18 -7.34
CA THR A 113 12.36 1.65 -7.29
C THR A 113 13.68 2.10 -6.65
N LEU A 114 14.39 1.22 -5.92
CA LEU A 114 15.75 1.47 -5.47
C LEU A 114 16.72 1.67 -6.63
N LEU A 115 16.44 1.08 -7.81
CA LEU A 115 17.23 1.34 -9.01
C LEU A 115 17.09 2.80 -9.46
N TYR A 116 15.93 3.42 -9.26
CA TYR A 116 15.73 4.83 -9.61
C TYR A 116 16.55 5.73 -8.69
N ALA A 117 16.62 5.41 -7.39
CA ALA A 117 17.49 6.10 -6.44
C ALA A 117 18.96 6.00 -6.82
N TYR A 118 19.40 4.81 -7.23
CA TYR A 118 20.75 4.62 -7.74
C TYR A 118 21.01 5.46 -9.00
N SER A 119 20.09 5.45 -9.97
CA SER A 119 20.21 6.24 -11.20
C SER A 119 20.30 7.75 -10.91
N VAL A 120 19.41 8.29 -10.08
CA VAL A 120 19.41 9.73 -9.74
C VAL A 120 20.66 10.10 -8.95
N ALA A 121 21.12 9.26 -8.02
CA ALA A 121 22.37 9.50 -7.29
C ALA A 121 23.58 9.58 -8.23
N GLN A 122 23.63 8.77 -9.29
CA GLN A 122 24.72 8.84 -10.29
C GLN A 122 24.61 10.06 -11.22
N LEU A 123 23.39 10.51 -11.52
CA LEU A 123 23.13 11.68 -12.36
C LEU A 123 23.30 13.01 -11.59
N GLY A 124 23.32 12.97 -10.26
CA GLY A 124 23.51 14.15 -9.41
C GLY A 124 24.87 14.82 -9.60
N SER A 125 24.92 16.12 -9.31
CA SER A 125 26.14 16.92 -9.33
C SER A 125 26.39 17.55 -7.95
N PRO A 126 27.41 17.12 -7.18
CA PRO A 126 28.32 16.00 -7.46
C PRO A 126 27.61 14.63 -7.40
N PRO A 127 28.21 13.56 -7.97
CA PRO A 127 27.66 12.21 -7.87
C PRO A 127 27.44 11.82 -6.41
N GLY A 128 26.24 11.29 -6.11
CA GLY A 128 25.79 10.95 -4.75
C GLY A 128 25.06 12.08 -4.02
N ASN A 129 24.90 13.25 -4.63
CA ASN A 129 24.16 14.40 -4.07
C ASN A 129 22.64 14.20 -4.16
N LEU A 130 22.15 13.18 -3.46
CA LEU A 130 20.73 12.89 -3.25
C LEU A 130 20.42 13.14 -1.76
N ASP A 131 19.23 13.67 -1.47
CA ASP A 131 18.74 13.71 -0.10
C ASP A 131 18.40 12.29 0.40
N TRP A 132 19.40 11.63 0.98
CA TRP A 132 19.26 10.28 1.53
C TRP A 132 18.30 10.23 2.72
N ALA A 133 18.18 11.32 3.49
CA ALA A 133 17.29 11.37 4.65
C ALA A 133 15.83 11.42 4.19
N GLY A 134 15.50 12.34 3.28
CA GLY A 134 14.18 12.41 2.65
C GLY A 134 13.83 11.14 1.88
N PHE A 135 14.80 10.56 1.14
CA PHE A 135 14.61 9.30 0.42
C PHE A 135 14.27 8.14 1.36
N MET A 136 15.06 7.90 2.40
CA MET A 136 14.81 6.82 3.36
C MET A 136 13.50 7.03 4.13
N GLY A 137 13.21 8.26 4.55
CA GLY A 137 11.95 8.61 5.21
C GLY A 137 10.74 8.34 4.33
N SER A 138 10.78 8.79 3.07
CA SER A 138 9.72 8.57 2.10
C SER A 138 9.56 7.10 1.74
N TRP A 139 10.66 6.34 1.65
CA TRP A 139 10.64 4.91 1.34
C TRP A 139 10.02 4.09 2.49
N ILE A 140 10.39 4.39 3.74
CA ILE A 140 9.78 3.79 4.94
C ILE A 140 8.30 4.19 5.03
N GLY A 141 7.97 5.47 4.84
CA GLY A 141 6.60 5.96 4.86
C GLY A 141 5.71 5.28 3.82
N LEU A 142 6.25 5.05 2.62
CA LEU A 142 5.57 4.37 1.54
C LEU A 142 5.30 2.90 1.87
N LEU A 143 6.26 2.20 2.49
CA LEU A 143 6.03 0.85 3.00
C LEU A 143 5.00 0.80 4.12
N MET A 144 4.98 1.79 5.02
CA MET A 144 3.99 1.85 6.10
C MET A 144 2.57 2.12 5.57
N ILE A 145 2.42 3.03 4.60
CA ILE A 145 1.13 3.27 3.96
C ILE A 145 0.69 2.07 3.14
N GLY A 146 1.64 1.44 2.44
CA GLY A 146 1.39 0.17 1.76
C GLY A 146 0.89 -0.91 2.73
N ALA A 147 1.43 -0.96 3.94
CA ALA A 147 0.99 -1.87 4.98
C ALA A 147 -0.44 -1.58 5.47
N VAL A 148 -0.79 -0.31 5.68
CA VAL A 148 -2.18 0.08 5.99
C VAL A 148 -3.12 -0.32 4.86
N PHE A 149 -2.78 0.02 3.61
CA PHE A 149 -3.58 -0.33 2.44
C PHE A 149 -3.72 -1.85 2.26
N ALA A 150 -2.72 -2.65 2.63
CA ALA A 150 -2.81 -4.10 2.61
C ALA A 150 -3.85 -4.62 3.60
N ALA A 151 -3.90 -4.05 4.81
CA ALA A 151 -4.91 -4.39 5.81
C ALA A 151 -6.32 -3.97 5.35
N VAL A 152 -6.45 -2.78 4.77
CA VAL A 152 -7.71 -2.26 4.20
C VAL A 152 -8.18 -3.12 3.02
N GLY A 153 -7.29 -3.50 2.11
CA GLY A 153 -7.60 -4.35 0.98
C GLY A 153 -8.00 -5.77 1.38
N LEU A 154 -7.35 -6.34 2.40
CA LEU A 154 -7.73 -7.62 2.99
C LEU A 154 -9.13 -7.53 3.64
N PHE A 155 -9.42 -6.45 4.35
CA PHE A 155 -10.75 -6.18 4.91
C PHE A 155 -11.82 -6.07 3.81
N ALA A 156 -11.55 -5.32 2.74
CA ALA A 156 -12.44 -5.22 1.60
C ALA A 156 -12.71 -6.58 0.93
N SER A 157 -11.67 -7.42 0.79
CA SER A 157 -11.79 -8.80 0.30
C SER A 157 -12.61 -9.69 1.24
N ALA A 158 -12.59 -9.44 2.55
CA ALA A 158 -13.42 -10.16 3.51
C ALA A 158 -14.93 -9.80 3.44
N LEU A 159 -15.28 -8.60 2.98
CA LEU A 159 -16.68 -8.13 2.92
C LEU A 159 -17.52 -8.84 1.85
N THR A 160 -16.88 -9.32 0.78
CA THR A 160 -17.57 -9.87 -0.41
C THR A 160 -16.91 -11.14 -0.93
N SER A 161 -17.66 -11.96 -1.67
CA SER A 161 -17.13 -13.11 -2.41
C SER A 161 -16.77 -12.76 -3.87
N GLN A 162 -17.06 -11.54 -4.32
CA GLN A 162 -16.77 -11.11 -5.69
C GLN A 162 -15.51 -10.25 -5.74
N GLN A 163 -14.48 -10.69 -6.48
CA GLN A 163 -13.19 -10.00 -6.60
C GLN A 163 -13.32 -8.55 -7.08
N VAL A 164 -14.16 -8.29 -8.09
CA VAL A 164 -14.36 -6.93 -8.64
C VAL A 164 -14.95 -6.00 -7.58
N VAL A 165 -15.92 -6.49 -6.79
CA VAL A 165 -16.52 -5.70 -5.70
C VAL A 165 -15.50 -5.46 -4.58
N ALA A 166 -14.67 -6.46 -4.26
CA ALA A 166 -13.60 -6.33 -3.26
C ALA A 166 -12.58 -5.26 -3.69
N PHE A 167 -12.21 -5.27 -4.98
CA PHE A 167 -11.33 -4.26 -5.56
C PHE A 167 -11.92 -2.86 -5.44
N VAL A 168 -13.15 -2.64 -5.90
CA VAL A 168 -13.80 -1.31 -5.87
C VAL A 168 -13.92 -0.79 -4.43
N LEU A 169 -14.32 -1.63 -3.48
CA LEU A 169 -14.37 -1.26 -2.06
C LEU A 169 -12.99 -0.94 -1.50
N GLY A 170 -11.98 -1.74 -1.84
CA GLY A 170 -10.60 -1.50 -1.42
C GLY A 170 -10.07 -0.17 -1.93
N VAL A 171 -10.26 0.13 -3.22
CA VAL A 171 -9.88 1.42 -3.81
C VAL A 171 -10.62 2.56 -3.12
N PHE A 172 -11.94 2.44 -2.94
CA PHE A 172 -12.74 3.45 -2.27
C PHE A 172 -12.25 3.74 -0.84
N PHE A 173 -11.96 2.70 -0.05
CA PHE A 173 -11.43 2.89 1.30
C PHE A 173 -10.03 3.47 1.30
N CYS A 174 -9.09 2.93 0.52
CA CYS A 174 -7.74 3.47 0.44
C CYS A 174 -7.74 4.95 0.00
N PHE A 175 -8.57 5.28 -1.00
CA PHE A 175 -8.72 6.64 -1.50
C PHE A 175 -9.31 7.58 -0.45
N THR A 176 -10.36 7.14 0.25
CA THR A 176 -10.98 7.95 1.30
C THR A 176 -10.01 8.20 2.45
N LEU A 177 -9.26 7.17 2.88
CA LEU A 177 -8.31 7.28 3.98
C LEU A 177 -7.10 8.16 3.64
N TYR A 178 -6.64 8.15 2.39
CA TYR A 178 -5.45 8.91 1.99
C TYR A 178 -5.76 10.31 1.47
N PHE A 179 -6.80 10.48 0.65
CA PHE A 179 -7.15 11.75 0.03
C PHE A 179 -8.46 12.33 0.56
N GLY A 180 -9.47 11.48 0.76
CA GLY A 180 -10.82 11.92 1.11
C GLY A 180 -10.89 12.77 2.38
N PHE A 181 -10.15 12.40 3.42
CA PHE A 181 -10.10 13.18 4.66
C PHE A 181 -9.36 14.51 4.50
N THR A 182 -8.25 14.53 3.77
CA THR A 182 -7.52 15.79 3.48
C THR A 182 -8.40 16.76 2.71
N ALA A 183 -9.04 16.30 1.64
CA ALA A 183 -9.97 17.12 0.86
C ALA A 183 -11.16 17.62 1.69
N LEU A 184 -11.62 16.84 2.67
CA LEU A 184 -12.68 17.25 3.58
C LEU A 184 -12.18 18.28 4.63
N ALA A 185 -10.94 18.14 5.09
CA ALA A 185 -10.32 19.11 6.00
C ALA A 185 -10.15 20.48 5.32
N ASP A 186 -9.75 20.51 4.05
CA ASP A 186 -9.58 21.74 3.25
C ASP A 186 -10.89 22.54 3.07
N LEU A 187 -12.04 21.87 3.13
CA LEU A 187 -13.37 22.49 3.04
C LEU A 187 -13.87 23.05 4.37
N LEU A 188 -13.20 22.74 5.47
CA LEU A 188 -13.56 23.14 6.83
C LEU A 188 -12.61 24.19 7.36
N SER A 189 -12.98 24.81 8.48
CA SER A 189 -12.15 25.82 9.14
C SER A 189 -12.08 25.60 10.64
N GLY A 190 -10.97 26.00 11.25
CA GLY A 190 -10.74 25.89 12.70
C GLY A 190 -10.42 24.47 13.14
N ASN A 191 -10.72 24.15 14.41
CA ASN A 191 -10.31 22.88 15.02
C ASN A 191 -10.84 21.65 14.28
N ALA A 192 -12.02 21.72 13.66
CA ALA A 192 -12.60 20.59 12.93
C ALA A 192 -11.73 20.13 11.74
N ALA A 193 -11.11 21.07 11.03
CA ALA A 193 -10.19 20.75 9.93
C ALA A 193 -8.97 19.97 10.45
N TYR A 194 -8.39 20.43 11.56
CA TYR A 194 -7.24 19.78 12.20
C TYR A 194 -7.52 18.33 12.63
N TRP A 195 -8.65 18.08 13.31
CA TRP A 195 -9.03 16.72 13.73
C TRP A 195 -9.24 15.76 12.56
N ILE A 196 -9.71 16.27 11.42
CA ILE A 196 -9.96 15.45 10.23
C ILE A 196 -8.67 15.20 9.47
N GLU A 197 -7.78 16.18 9.40
CA GLU A 197 -6.46 16.03 8.79
C GLU A 197 -5.62 14.99 9.55
N GLU A 198 -5.71 14.94 10.89
CA GLU A 198 -5.07 13.90 11.71
C GLU A 198 -5.60 12.48 11.45
N ILE A 199 -6.74 12.30 10.78
CA ILE A 199 -7.21 10.97 10.37
C ILE A 199 -6.61 10.56 9.01
N SER A 200 -6.18 11.54 8.22
CA SER A 200 -5.70 11.32 6.86
C SER A 200 -4.33 10.65 6.83
N LEU A 201 -4.20 9.63 5.98
CA LEU A 201 -2.91 8.97 5.75
C LEU A 201 -1.91 9.84 4.99
N SER A 202 -2.37 10.86 4.23
CA SER A 202 -1.44 11.78 3.57
C SER A 202 -0.67 12.63 4.58
N TYR A 203 -1.30 13.03 5.69
CA TYR A 203 -0.66 13.81 6.75
C TYR A 203 0.54 13.06 7.33
N TYR A 204 0.32 11.80 7.72
CA TYR A 204 1.40 10.92 8.22
C TYR A 204 2.45 10.62 7.16
N TYR A 205 2.06 10.51 5.88
CA TYR A 205 3.02 10.34 4.80
C TYR A 205 3.99 11.50 4.68
N ILE A 206 3.45 12.72 4.68
CA ILE A 206 4.23 13.96 4.51
C ILE A 206 5.16 14.17 5.70
N ASN A 207 4.76 13.80 6.91
CA ASN A 207 5.64 13.85 8.08
C ASN A 207 6.82 12.89 7.94
N LEU A 208 6.56 11.65 7.50
CA LEU A 208 7.60 10.64 7.28
C LEU A 208 8.51 10.98 6.10
N SER A 209 7.97 11.58 5.02
CA SER A 209 8.73 11.93 3.81
C SER A 209 9.79 13.00 4.06
N ARG A 210 9.63 13.81 5.11
CA ARG A 210 10.63 14.79 5.56
C ARG A 210 11.87 14.16 6.21
N GLY A 211 11.94 12.82 6.29
CA GLY A 211 13.07 12.11 6.88
C GLY A 211 13.03 12.01 8.41
N VAL A 212 11.92 12.42 9.04
CA VAL A 212 11.74 12.36 10.50
C VAL A 212 10.68 11.31 10.83
N VAL A 213 11.10 10.23 11.46
CA VAL A 213 10.19 9.17 11.90
C VAL A 213 9.75 9.45 13.33
N ASP A 214 8.60 10.10 13.50
CA ASP A 214 7.98 10.27 14.82
C ASP A 214 7.27 8.96 15.24
N GLY A 215 7.44 8.56 16.49
CA GLY A 215 6.76 7.41 17.07
C GLY A 215 5.24 7.55 17.08
N LYS A 216 4.71 8.78 17.10
CA LYS A 216 3.27 9.04 17.00
C LYS A 216 2.69 8.59 15.66
N ASP A 217 3.39 8.93 14.57
CA ASP A 217 2.96 8.59 13.22
C ASP A 217 2.96 7.07 13.03
N VAL A 218 4.05 6.42 13.46
CA VAL A 218 4.18 4.95 13.42
C VAL A 218 3.07 4.29 14.25
N PHE A 219 2.80 4.80 15.45
CA PHE A 219 1.77 4.24 16.33
C PHE A 219 0.37 4.34 15.73
N PHE A 220 0.02 5.48 15.13
CA PHE A 220 -1.27 5.66 14.46
C PHE A 220 -1.43 4.70 13.28
N LEU A 221 -0.42 4.61 12.40
CA LEU A 221 -0.44 3.72 11.25
C LEU A 221 -0.57 2.24 11.67
N LEU A 222 0.15 1.82 12.71
CA LEU A 222 0.02 0.48 13.28
C LEU A 222 -1.38 0.22 13.85
N THR A 223 -1.96 1.20 14.54
CA THR A 223 -3.32 1.09 15.07
C THR A 223 -4.33 0.92 13.94
N MET A 224 -4.20 1.67 12.84
CA MET A 224 -5.04 1.49 11.65
C MET A 224 -4.94 0.08 11.09
N ILE A 225 -3.73 -0.47 10.96
CA ILE A 225 -3.51 -1.86 10.52
C ILE A 225 -4.31 -2.83 11.41
N TRP A 226 -4.16 -2.72 12.73
CA TRP A 226 -4.85 -3.59 13.68
C TRP A 226 -6.38 -3.46 13.62
N VAL A 227 -6.91 -2.25 13.42
CA VAL A 227 -8.35 -2.01 13.28
C VAL A 227 -8.91 -2.74 12.06
N PHE A 228 -8.27 -2.62 10.89
CA PHE A 228 -8.74 -3.28 9.66
C PHE A 228 -8.54 -4.81 9.69
N LEU A 229 -7.44 -5.30 10.27
CA LEU A 229 -7.25 -6.74 10.49
C LEU A 229 -8.28 -7.30 11.48
N GLY A 230 -8.56 -6.58 12.57
CA GLY A 230 -9.62 -6.90 13.54
C GLY A 230 -11.01 -6.90 12.89
N GLY A 231 -11.30 -5.90 12.05
CA GLY A 231 -12.52 -5.85 11.25
C GLY A 231 -12.66 -7.07 10.34
N SER A 232 -11.57 -7.49 9.69
CA SER A 232 -11.53 -8.69 8.83
C SER A 232 -11.87 -9.95 9.63
N ILE A 233 -11.32 -10.07 10.85
CA ILE A 233 -11.60 -11.17 11.78
C ILE A 233 -13.08 -11.21 12.15
N LEU A 234 -13.66 -10.06 12.52
CA LEU A 234 -15.06 -9.96 12.95
C LEU A 234 -16.03 -10.31 11.82
N VAL A 235 -15.78 -9.81 10.61
CA VAL A 235 -16.60 -10.09 9.42
C VAL A 235 -16.60 -11.59 9.10
N LEU A 236 -15.45 -12.26 9.22
CA LEU A 236 -15.32 -13.67 8.90
C LEU A 236 -15.79 -14.59 10.03
N LYS A 237 -15.82 -14.13 11.28
CA LYS A 237 -16.36 -14.90 12.41
C LYS A 237 -17.89 -14.97 12.38
N ASN A 238 -18.54 -13.88 11.97
CA ASN A 238 -20.00 -13.75 11.96
C ASN A 238 -20.66 -14.37 10.72
N ARG A 239 -19.88 -14.97 9.80
CA ARG A 239 -20.37 -15.70 8.63
C ARG A 239 -19.97 -17.17 8.74
#